data_AF-A0A924HMP9-F1
#
_entry.id   AF-A0A924HMP9-F1
#
_cell.length_a   1.000
_cell.length_b   1.000
_cell.length_c   1.000
_cell.angle_alpha   90.00
_cell.angle_beta   90.00
_cell.angle_gamma   90.00
#
_symmetry.space_group_name_H-M   'P 1'
#
loop_
_entity.id
_entity.type
_entity.pdbx_description
1 polymer ?
#
loop_
_entity_poly.entity_id
_entity_poly.type
_entity_poly.pdbx_seq_one_letter_code
_entity_poly.pdbx_strand_id
1 'polypeptide(L)' 'GTLVEVGKRKLKTSDLHLIIQSQNRSTAGASVPACGLFLTSVIYPYIK' A
#
# COMPACT_ATOMS: atom_id res chain seq x y z
N GLY A 1 -2.81 -1.04 4.27
CA GLY A 1 -3.27 -0.06 5.28
C GLY A 1 -3.86 1.17 4.63
N THR A 2 -3.01 2.05 4.09
CA THR A 2 -3.42 3.34 3.53
C THR A 2 -4.57 3.25 2.51
N LEU A 3 -4.48 2.36 1.53
CA LEU A 3 -5.54 2.16 0.53
C LEU A 3 -6.87 1.68 1.12
N VAL A 4 -6.84 0.93 2.23
CA VAL A 4 -8.06 0.50 2.93
C VAL A 4 -8.75 1.70 3.57
N GLU A 5 -7.99 2.62 4.16
CA GLU A 5 -8.55 3.84 4.75
C GLU A 5 -9.08 4.81 3.69
N VAL A 6 -8.47 4.85 2.49
CA VAL A 6 -9.03 5.55 1.31
C VAL A 6 -10.36 4.92 0.89
N GLY A 7 -10.44 3.59 0.77
CA GLY A 7 -11.68 2.89 0.43
C GLY A 7 -12.79 3.10 1.47
N LYS A 8 -12.43 3.31 2.74
CA LYS A 8 -13.34 3.69 3.83
C LYS A 8 -13.68 5.19 3.88
N ARG A 9 -13.20 5.99 2.93
CA ARG A 9 -13.37 7.45 2.85
C ARG A 9 -12.80 8.24 4.04
N LYS A 10 -11.85 7.66 4.77
CA LYS A 10 -11.14 8.34 5.87
C LYS A 10 -9.93 9.15 5.39
N LEU A 11 -9.38 8.77 4.24
CA LEU A 11 -8.36 9.50 3.51
C LEU A 11 -8.87 9.82 2.11
N LYS A 12 -8.51 10.98 1.57
CA LYS A 12 -8.75 11.30 0.17
C LYS A 12 -7.68 10.64 -0.70
N THR A 13 -8.01 10.44 -1.96
CA THR A 13 -7.05 9.94 -2.96
C THR A 13 -5.87 10.90 -3.15
N SER A 14 -6.07 12.21 -2.97
CA SER A 14 -5.01 13.22 -3.00
C SER A 14 -3.97 13.02 -1.90
N ASP A 15 -4.38 12.51 -0.73
CA ASP A 15 -3.53 12.39 0.46
C ASP A 15 -2.46 11.32 0.28
N LEU A 16 -2.70 10.33 -0.59
CA LEU A 16 -1.68 9.35 -0.99
C LEU A 16 -0.42 10.02 -1.52
N HIS A 17 -0.56 11.08 -2.32
CA HIS A 17 0.58 11.75 -2.93
C HIS A 17 1.45 12.42 -1.85
N LEU A 18 0.82 13.05 -0.87
CA LEU A 18 1.49 13.66 0.29
C LEU A 18 2.18 12.60 1.15
N ILE A 19 1.54 11.46 1.39
CA ILE A 19 2.11 10.35 2.17
C ILE A 19 3.35 9.75 1.48
N ILE A 20 3.34 9.63 0.15
CA ILE A 20 4.50 9.16 -0.61
C ILE A 20 5.64 10.17 -0.53
N GLN A 21 5.34 11.46 -0.73
CA GLN A 21 6.33 12.53 -0.67
C GLN A 21 6.92 12.72 0.73
N SER A 22 6.16 12.45 1.80
CA SER A 22 6.65 12.59 3.17
C SER A 22 7.74 11.58 3.53
N GLN A 23 7.84 10.46 2.79
CA GLN A 23 8.75 9.34 3.07
C GLN A 23 8.71 8.85 4.54
N ASN A 24 7.60 9.10 5.23
CA ASN A 24 7.48 8.89 6.67
C ASN A 24 6.41 7.83 6.98
N ARG A 25 6.84 6.70 7.55
CA ARG A 25 5.96 5.57 7.92
C ARG A 25 4.79 5.98 8.81
N SER A 26 5.00 6.94 9.72
CA SER A 26 3.97 7.41 10.66
C SER A 26 2.80 8.10 9.95
N THR A 27 3.01 8.63 8.74
CA THR A 27 1.94 9.24 7.93
C THR A 27 1.15 8.21 7.12
N ALA A 28 1.65 6.98 6.98
CA ALA A 28 0.99 5.91 6.26
C ALA A 28 0.03 5.12 7.17
N GLY A 29 -1.00 4.52 6.58
CA GLY A 29 -1.97 3.71 7.32
C GLY A 29 -1.35 2.49 8.02
N ALA A 30 -2.09 1.92 8.98
CA ALA A 30 -1.63 0.77 9.77
C ALA A 30 -1.21 -0.42 8.90
N SER A 31 -0.24 -1.20 9.40
CA SER A 31 0.15 -2.48 8.79
C SER A 31 -1.02 -3.44 8.88
N VAL A 32 -1.35 -4.09 7.76
CA VAL A 32 -2.47 -5.04 7.68
C VAL A 32 -2.00 -6.44 8.07
N PRO A 33 -2.91 -7.33 8.51
CA PRO A 33 -2.56 -8.71 8.85
C PRO A 33 -1.90 -9.44 7.69
N ALA A 34 -0.84 -10.20 8.00
CA ALA A 34 -0.07 -10.93 7.00
C ALA A 34 -0.87 -12.03 6.28
N CYS A 35 -1.88 -12.61 6.94
CA CYS A 35 -2.72 -13.68 6.38
C CYS A 35 -3.53 -13.27 5.14
N GLY A 36 -3.63 -11.98 4.83
CA GLY A 36 -4.29 -11.48 3.63
C GLY A 36 -3.36 -11.30 2.42
N LEU A 37 -2.05 -11.52 2.56
CA LEU A 37 -1.06 -11.33 1.49
C LEU A 37 -0.55 -12.69 0.99
N PHE A 38 -0.61 -12.88 -0.34
CA PHE A 38 -0.21 -14.12 -1.00
C PHE A 38 0.81 -13.83 -2.11
N LEU A 39 1.86 -14.66 -2.20
CA LEU A 39 2.78 -14.65 -3.34
C LEU A 39 2.10 -15.36 -4.51
N THR A 40 1.82 -14.64 -5.59
CA THR A 40 1.07 -15.17 -6.73
C THR A 40 1.95 -15.54 -7.92
N SER A 41 3.03 -14.82 -8.16
CA SER A 41 3.94 -15.06 -9.28
C SER A 41 5.31 -14.44 -9.03
N VAL A 42 6.34 -15.03 -9.64
CA VAL A 42 7.69 -14.47 -9.71
C VAL A 42 8.10 -14.46 -11.18
N ILE A 43 8.36 -13.27 -11.72
CA ILE A 43 8.68 -13.07 -13.14
C ILE A 43 10.19 -12.91 -13.30
N TYR A 44 10.81 -13.80 -14.06
CA TYR A 44 12.21 -13.71 -14.44
C TYR A 44 12.32 -13.28 -15.90
N PRO A 45 12.89 -12.11 -16.22
CA PRO A 45 12.96 -11.61 -17.60
C PRO A 45 13.69 -12.55 -18.58
N TYR A 46 14.57 -13.39 -18.06
CA TYR A 46 15.38 -14.36 -18.81
C TYR A 46 14.74 -15.76 -18.89
N ILE A 47 13.65 -16.02 -18.16
CA ILE A 47 12.89 -17.27 -18.23
C ILE A 47 11.57 -16.93 -18.94
N LYS A 48 11.51 -17.25 -20.24
CA LYS A 48 10.29 -17.13 -21.06
C LYS A 48 9.43 -18.38 -20.92
#